data_AF-A0A9D1K984-F1
#
_entry.id   AF-A0A9D1K984-F1
#
_cell.length_a   1.000
_cell.length_b   1.000
_cell.length_c   1.000
_cell.angle_alpha   90.00
_cell.angle_beta   90.00
_cell.angle_gamma   90.00
#
_symmetry.space_group_name_H-M   'P 1'
#
loop_
_entity.id
_entity.type
_entity.pdbx_description
1 polymer ?
#
loop_
_entity_poly.entity_id
_entity_poly.type
_entity_poly.pdbx_seq_one_letter_code
_entity_poly.pdbx_strand_id
1 'polypeptide(L)'
;MFRNVKDADIVRRLGQLVLNFRGSLWLSAEHEFNTRQLLQSVGFGAWRDPRYFAALYLFGSNRKLLKRAWNACLPQRFIPEYIWLYGISPHDYALITAAKTILGVEGFEEAMPAELLADAEVIDDEAFRLIVNALLIANYGLAVLKTGGG
;
A
#
# COMPACT_ATOMS: atom_id res chain seq x y z
N MET A 1 5.11 8.68 -13.09
CA MET A 1 4.16 9.06 -12.01
C MET A 1 3.11 10.00 -12.59
N PHE A 2 2.01 9.42 -13.06
CA PHE A 2 0.75 10.04 -13.53
C PHE A 2 0.82 11.40 -14.26
N ARG A 3 1.57 11.50 -15.37
CA ARG A 3 1.34 12.57 -16.34
C ARG A 3 0.26 12.07 -17.32
N ASN A 4 -0.93 12.66 -17.26
CA ASN A 4 -2.15 12.35 -18.05
C ASN A 4 -3.05 11.20 -17.56
N VAL A 5 -3.44 11.16 -16.28
CA VAL A 5 -4.66 10.40 -15.94
C VAL A 5 -5.87 11.24 -16.35
N LYS A 6 -6.27 11.10 -17.61
CA LYS A 6 -7.58 11.54 -18.15
C LYS A 6 -8.66 10.47 -17.92
N ASP A 7 -8.44 9.58 -16.97
CA ASP A 7 -9.36 8.48 -16.73
C ASP A 7 -10.48 8.97 -15.79
N ALA A 8 -11.67 9.16 -16.36
CA ALA A 8 -12.85 9.62 -15.64
C ALA A 8 -13.19 8.68 -14.48
N ASP A 9 -12.87 7.38 -14.59
CA ASP A 9 -13.15 6.41 -13.54
C ASP A 9 -12.21 6.56 -12.35
N ILE A 10 -10.92 6.80 -12.57
CA ILE A 10 -9.98 7.09 -11.47
C ILE A 10 -10.42 8.36 -10.73
N VAL A 11 -10.81 9.41 -11.46
CA VAL A 11 -11.32 10.65 -10.85
C VAL A 11 -12.59 10.39 -10.04
N ARG A 12 -13.52 9.59 -10.57
CA ARG A 12 -14.75 9.19 -9.88
C ARG A 12 -14.45 8.44 -8.59
N ARG A 13 -13.56 7.44 -8.63
CA ARG A 13 -13.16 6.64 -7.46
C ARG A 13 -12.44 7.47 -6.41
N LEU A 14 -11.55 8.39 -6.81
CA LEU A 14 -10.93 9.35 -5.90
C LEU A 14 -11.98 10.25 -5.23
N GLY A 15 -12.96 10.75 -5.99
CA GLY A 15 -14.07 11.52 -5.44
C GLY A 15 -14.85 10.74 -4.39
N GLN A 16 -15.18 9.47 -4.66
CA GLN A 16 -15.85 8.59 -3.71
C GLN A 16 -15.00 8.33 -2.45
N LEU A 17 -13.69 8.16 -2.60
CA LEU A 17 -12.78 7.97 -1.47
C LEU A 17 -12.77 9.21 -0.55
N VAL A 18 -12.70 10.41 -1.13
CA VAL A 18 -12.71 11.67 -0.37
C VAL A 18 -14.04 11.87 0.35
N LEU A 19 -15.18 11.61 -0.32
CA LEU A 19 -16.51 11.73 0.28
C LEU A 19 -16.73 10.76 1.45
N ASN A 20 -16.07 9.59 1.42
CA ASN A 20 -16.18 8.56 2.44
C ASN A 20 -15.05 8.60 3.49
N PHE A 21 -14.21 9.64 3.49
CA PHE A 21 -13.08 9.73 4.41
C PHE A 21 -13.57 9.92 5.86
N ARG A 22 -13.17 9.01 6.74
CA ARG A 22 -13.63 8.95 8.14
C ARG A 22 -12.64 9.50 9.16
N GLY A 23 -11.73 10.37 8.72
CA GLY A 23 -10.76 11.00 9.61
C GLY A 23 -9.55 10.12 9.95
N SER A 24 -9.32 9.00 9.26
CA SER A 24 -8.08 8.23 9.41
C SER A 24 -7.71 7.57 8.09
N LEU A 25 -6.42 7.55 7.79
CA LEU A 25 -5.89 6.76 6.68
C LEU A 25 -5.78 5.28 7.05
N TRP A 26 -5.76 4.94 8.34
CA TRP A 26 -5.78 3.55 8.79
C TRP A 26 -7.15 2.90 8.51
N LEU A 27 -7.11 1.69 7.97
CA LEU A 27 -8.31 0.86 7.76
C LEU A 27 -9.00 0.54 9.11
N SER A 28 -8.19 0.21 10.11
CA SER A 28 -8.62 -0.20 11.45
C SER A 28 -7.43 -0.10 12.42
N ALA A 29 -7.71 -0.22 13.72
CA ALA A 29 -6.66 -0.34 14.74
C ALA A 29 -5.79 -1.60 14.53
N GLU A 30 -6.37 -2.69 13.99
CA GLU A 30 -5.60 -3.90 13.65
C GLU A 30 -4.61 -3.62 12.51
N HIS A 31 -5.02 -2.89 11.49
CA HIS A 31 -4.13 -2.49 10.40
C HIS A 31 -2.95 -1.67 10.93
N GLU A 32 -3.22 -0.65 11.74
CA GLU A 32 -2.16 0.16 12.36
C GLU A 32 -1.19 -0.71 13.20
N PHE A 33 -1.74 -1.61 14.02
CA PHE A 33 -0.95 -2.53 14.83
C PHE A 33 -0.06 -3.42 13.95
N ASN A 34 -0.62 -4.05 12.92
CA ASN A 34 0.09 -4.93 11.99
C ASN A 34 1.25 -4.20 11.28
N THR A 35 1.01 -2.98 10.78
CA THR A 35 2.05 -2.16 10.15
C THR A 35 3.17 -1.81 11.13
N ARG A 36 2.82 -1.45 12.37
CA ARG A 36 3.82 -1.18 13.42
C ARG A 36 4.63 -2.42 13.79
N GLN A 37 4.03 -3.62 13.77
CA GLN A 37 4.75 -4.87 14.00
C GLN A 37 5.79 -5.15 12.91
N LEU A 38 5.42 -4.99 11.63
CA LEU A 38 6.36 -5.12 10.51
C LEU A 38 7.47 -4.06 10.60
N LEU A 39 7.13 -2.86 11.03
CA LEU A 39 8.11 -1.78 11.21
C LEU A 39 9.11 -2.06 12.33
N GLN A 40 8.68 -2.70 13.42
CA GLN A 40 9.58 -3.14 14.49
C GLN A 40 10.56 -4.22 13.99
N SER A 41 10.11 -5.14 13.11
CA SER A 41 10.98 -6.22 12.61
C SER A 41 12.08 -5.74 11.66
N VAL A 42 11.87 -4.61 10.97
CA VAL A 42 12.87 -3.98 10.07
C VAL A 42 13.72 -2.91 10.78
N GLY A 43 13.37 -2.50 11.99
CA GLY A 43 14.15 -1.53 12.76
C GLY A 43 14.05 -0.08 12.27
N PHE A 44 14.75 0.82 12.97
CA PHE A 44 14.57 2.27 12.86
C PHE A 44 14.85 2.88 11.48
N GLY A 45 15.65 2.23 10.63
CA GLY A 45 16.01 2.73 9.30
C GLY A 45 14.81 2.88 8.36
N ALA A 46 13.85 1.96 8.45
CA ALA A 46 12.65 1.95 7.62
C ALA A 46 11.72 3.16 7.84
N TRP A 47 11.75 3.80 9.02
CA TRP A 47 10.98 5.02 9.29
C TRP A 47 11.42 6.20 8.42
N ARG A 48 12.66 6.19 7.93
CA ARG A 48 13.24 7.31 7.16
C ARG A 48 12.89 7.25 5.68
N ASP A 49 12.47 6.09 5.17
CA ASP A 49 12.03 5.94 3.79
C ASP A 49 10.49 5.84 3.73
N PRO A 50 9.80 6.91 3.30
CA PRO A 50 8.35 6.90 3.15
C PRO A 50 7.82 5.82 2.20
N ARG A 51 8.59 5.44 1.17
CA ARG A 51 8.20 4.39 0.22
C ARG A 51 8.25 3.02 0.88
N TYR A 52 9.29 2.77 1.67
CA TYR A 52 9.39 1.55 2.45
C TYR A 52 8.26 1.44 3.48
N PHE A 53 8.00 2.51 4.23
CA PHE A 53 6.85 2.54 5.14
C PHE A 53 5.52 2.32 4.41
N ALA A 54 5.30 2.94 3.25
CA ALA A 54 4.10 2.75 2.45
C ALA A 54 3.88 1.28 2.03
N ALA A 55 4.95 0.53 1.75
CA ALA A 55 4.86 -0.91 1.52
C ALA A 55 4.44 -1.66 2.79
N LEU A 56 5.03 -1.35 3.96
CA LEU A 56 4.63 -1.96 5.24
C LEU A 56 3.17 -1.64 5.62
N TYR A 57 2.71 -0.44 5.27
CA TYR A 57 1.31 -0.05 5.38
C TYR A 57 0.44 -1.00 4.56
N LEU A 58 0.73 -1.21 3.27
CA LEU A 58 -0.03 -2.16 2.44
C LEU A 58 0.00 -3.58 3.00
N PHE A 59 1.15 -4.07 3.46
CA PHE A 59 1.28 -5.41 4.03
C PHE A 59 0.58 -5.59 5.38
N GLY A 60 0.38 -4.51 6.12
CA GLY A 60 -0.32 -4.52 7.40
C GLY A 60 -1.84 -4.57 7.28
N SER A 61 -2.41 -4.43 6.07
CA SER A 61 -3.86 -4.34 5.84
C SER A 61 -4.65 -5.48 6.48
N ASN A 62 -4.07 -6.69 6.49
CA ASN A 62 -4.64 -7.85 7.17
C ASN A 62 -3.56 -8.83 7.65
N ARG A 63 -3.95 -9.73 8.56
CA ARG A 63 -3.05 -10.69 9.20
C ARG A 63 -2.49 -11.76 8.26
N LYS A 64 -3.17 -12.10 7.17
CA LYS A 64 -2.64 -13.08 6.18
C LYS A 64 -1.51 -12.46 5.38
N LEU A 65 -1.71 -11.23 4.91
CA LEU A 65 -0.71 -10.51 4.13
C LEU A 65 0.52 -10.15 4.97
N LEU A 66 0.34 -9.71 6.22
CA LEU A 66 1.43 -9.49 7.18
C LEU A 66 2.33 -10.72 7.30
N LYS A 67 1.73 -11.91 7.48
CA LYS A 67 2.49 -13.16 7.63
C LYS A 67 3.29 -13.50 6.38
N ARG A 68 2.71 -13.28 5.19
CA ARG A 68 3.39 -13.52 3.91
C ARG A 68 4.54 -12.55 3.68
N ALA A 69 4.36 -11.29 4.05
CA ALA A 69 5.36 -10.24 3.86
C ALA A 69 6.46 -10.22 4.93
N TRP A 70 6.25 -10.89 6.07
CA TRP A 70 7.16 -10.85 7.22
C TRP A 70 8.62 -11.12 6.84
N ASN A 71 8.86 -12.21 6.12
CA ASN A 71 10.22 -12.59 5.73
C ASN A 71 10.78 -11.69 4.62
N ALA A 72 9.91 -11.11 3.79
CA ALA A 72 10.31 -10.20 2.71
C ALA A 72 10.76 -8.83 3.23
N CYS A 73 10.29 -8.41 4.42
CA CYS A 73 10.62 -7.13 5.04
C CYS A 73 11.83 -7.30 5.97
N LEU A 74 13.02 -6.94 5.50
CA LEU A 74 14.28 -7.04 6.26
C LEU A 74 14.81 -5.65 6.65
N PRO A 75 15.71 -5.55 7.66
CA PRO A 75 16.10 -4.25 8.23
C PRO A 75 16.70 -3.18 7.31
N GLN A 76 17.04 -3.54 6.06
CA GLN A 76 17.65 -2.64 5.09
C GLN A 76 17.14 -2.85 3.67
N ARG A 77 16.29 -3.86 3.43
CA ARG A 77 15.83 -4.19 2.08
C ARG A 77 14.49 -4.92 2.09
N PHE A 78 13.81 -4.83 0.96
CA PHE A 78 12.66 -5.66 0.65
C PHE A 78 13.07 -6.73 -0.35
N ILE A 79 12.77 -8.00 -0.06
CA ILE A 79 13.04 -9.14 -0.94
C ILE A 79 11.69 -9.71 -1.40
N PRO A 80 11.14 -9.28 -2.55
CA PRO A 80 9.83 -9.72 -3.02
C PRO A 80 9.73 -11.22 -3.26
N GLU A 81 10.85 -11.90 -3.54
CA GLU A 81 10.93 -13.34 -3.79
C GLU A 81 10.51 -14.17 -2.57
N TYR A 82 10.56 -13.58 -1.37
CA TYR A 82 10.13 -14.25 -0.14
C TYR A 82 8.62 -14.18 0.07
N ILE A 83 7.89 -13.45 -0.76
CA ILE A 83 6.43 -13.43 -0.74
C ILE A 83 5.90 -14.57 -1.60
N TRP A 84 5.38 -15.60 -0.94
CA TRP A 84 4.72 -16.71 -1.60
C TRP A 84 3.35 -16.28 -2.16
N LEU A 85 3.16 -16.34 -3.49
CA LEU A 85 1.94 -15.88 -4.17
C LEU A 85 0.87 -16.95 -4.37
N TYR A 86 1.18 -18.24 -4.19
CA TYR A 86 0.16 -19.29 -4.29
C TYR A 86 -0.97 -19.10 -3.28
N GLY A 87 -2.21 -19.29 -3.74
CA GLY A 87 -3.42 -19.19 -2.94
C GLY A 87 -3.67 -17.78 -2.39
N ILE A 88 -3.14 -16.75 -3.04
CA ILE A 88 -3.41 -15.35 -2.69
C ILE A 88 -4.72 -14.89 -3.33
N SER A 89 -5.49 -14.06 -2.61
CA SER A 89 -6.67 -13.42 -3.20
C SER A 89 -6.28 -12.34 -4.20
N PRO A 90 -7.13 -12.02 -5.20
CA PRO A 90 -6.92 -10.86 -6.08
C PRO A 90 -6.64 -9.55 -5.35
N HIS A 91 -7.38 -9.29 -4.25
CA HIS A 91 -7.16 -8.13 -3.36
C HIS A 91 -5.71 -8.05 -2.85
N ASP A 92 -5.26 -9.08 -2.12
CA ASP A 92 -3.88 -9.14 -1.59
C ASP A 92 -2.81 -9.10 -2.70
N TYR A 93 -3.10 -9.69 -3.87
CA TYR A 93 -2.20 -9.63 -5.03
C TYR A 93 -2.03 -8.19 -5.55
N ALA A 94 -3.12 -7.43 -5.63
CA ALA A 94 -3.07 -6.01 -5.99
C ALA A 94 -2.24 -5.20 -4.99
N LEU A 95 -2.42 -5.43 -3.68
CA LEU A 95 -1.63 -4.75 -2.64
C LEU A 95 -0.13 -5.05 -2.75
N ILE A 96 0.26 -6.31 -3.00
CA ILE A 96 1.68 -6.67 -3.20
C ILE A 96 2.24 -6.01 -4.46
N THR A 97 1.48 -6.03 -5.54
CA THR A 97 1.87 -5.42 -6.82
C THR A 97 2.07 -3.91 -6.64
N ALA A 98 1.18 -3.23 -5.91
CA ALA A 98 1.32 -1.82 -5.55
C ALA A 98 2.56 -1.57 -4.68
N ALA A 99 2.80 -2.41 -3.67
CA ALA A 99 3.97 -2.28 -2.80
C ALA A 99 5.29 -2.41 -3.60
N LYS A 100 5.40 -3.41 -4.48
CA LYS A 100 6.55 -3.58 -5.39
C LYS A 100 6.76 -2.35 -6.29
N THR A 101 5.67 -1.81 -6.82
CA THR A 101 5.67 -0.59 -7.65
C THR A 101 6.16 0.63 -6.89
N ILE A 102 5.67 0.84 -5.66
CA ILE A 102 6.07 1.97 -4.79
C ILE A 102 7.55 1.88 -4.42
N LEU A 103 8.03 0.68 -4.13
CA LEU A 103 9.44 0.42 -3.78
C LEU A 103 10.40 0.54 -4.98
N GLY A 104 9.89 0.48 -6.21
CA GLY A 104 10.73 0.52 -7.41
C GLY A 104 11.69 -0.67 -7.49
N VAL A 105 11.21 -1.87 -7.12
CA VAL A 105 12.01 -3.11 -7.13
C VAL A 105 12.63 -3.33 -8.52
N GLU A 106 13.96 -3.48 -8.57
CA GLU A 106 14.68 -3.83 -9.81
C GLU A 106 14.22 -5.18 -10.37
N GLY A 107 14.05 -5.29 -11.70
CA GLY A 107 13.56 -6.51 -12.36
C GLY A 107 12.04 -6.73 -12.24
N PHE A 108 11.31 -5.83 -11.58
CA PHE A 108 9.86 -5.77 -11.68
C PHE A 108 9.49 -4.90 -12.89
N GLU A 109 9.40 -5.54 -14.06
CA GLU A 109 9.31 -4.87 -15.37
C GLU A 109 8.02 -4.08 -15.60
N GLU A 110 6.95 -4.38 -14.86
CA GLU A 110 5.65 -3.71 -14.99
C GLU A 110 5.20 -3.11 -13.66
N ALA A 111 5.46 -1.81 -13.48
CA ALA A 111 4.76 -1.01 -12.49
C ALA A 111 3.24 -1.23 -12.63
N MET A 112 2.51 -1.26 -11.52
CA MET A 112 1.05 -1.34 -11.51
C MET A 112 0.46 -0.36 -12.54
N PRO A 113 -0.21 -0.86 -13.61
CA PRO A 113 -0.81 0.00 -14.61
C PRO A 113 -1.89 0.88 -13.99
N ALA A 114 -1.99 2.14 -14.45
CA ALA A 114 -2.99 3.06 -13.94
C ALA A 114 -4.41 2.56 -14.24
N GLU A 115 -4.57 1.87 -15.37
CA GLU A 115 -5.81 1.29 -15.86
C GLU A 115 -6.40 0.28 -14.86
N LEU A 116 -5.55 -0.50 -14.16
CA LEU A 116 -6.04 -1.40 -13.12
C LEU A 116 -6.63 -0.66 -11.92
N LEU A 117 -6.16 0.55 -11.62
CA LEU A 117 -6.73 1.38 -10.56
C LEU A 117 -8.09 1.98 -10.96
N ALA A 118 -8.37 2.12 -12.26
CA ALA A 118 -9.67 2.55 -12.75
C ALA A 118 -10.73 1.44 -12.59
N ASP A 119 -10.30 0.19 -12.77
CA ASP A 119 -11.17 -0.99 -12.77
C ASP A 119 -11.56 -1.42 -11.34
N ALA A 120 -12.84 -1.27 -11.01
CA ALA A 120 -13.40 -1.66 -9.71
C ALA A 120 -13.69 -3.16 -9.57
N GLU A 121 -13.75 -3.91 -10.68
CA GLU A 121 -13.90 -5.37 -10.66
C GLU A 121 -12.57 -6.06 -10.36
N VAL A 122 -11.46 -5.47 -10.81
CA VAL A 122 -10.10 -5.97 -10.55
C VAL A 122 -9.55 -5.47 -9.22
N ILE A 123 -9.66 -4.17 -8.95
CA ILE A 123 -9.21 -3.55 -7.70
C ILE A 123 -10.45 -3.03 -6.97
N ASP A 124 -10.88 -3.74 -5.94
CA ASP A 124 -12.00 -3.31 -5.10
C ASP A 124 -11.73 -1.97 -4.38
N ASP A 125 -12.77 -1.34 -3.84
CA ASP A 125 -12.68 -0.02 -3.23
C ASP A 125 -11.80 0.04 -1.97
N GLU A 126 -11.67 -1.07 -1.24
CA GLU A 126 -10.78 -1.13 -0.10
C GLU A 126 -9.32 -1.16 -0.56
N ALA A 127 -8.98 -2.03 -1.52
CA ALA A 127 -7.66 -2.09 -2.12
C ALA A 127 -7.28 -0.75 -2.76
N PHE A 128 -8.19 -0.13 -3.52
CA PHE A 128 -7.98 1.18 -4.11
C PHE A 128 -7.67 2.23 -3.03
N ARG A 129 -8.46 2.28 -1.95
CA ARG A 129 -8.21 3.21 -0.84
C ARG A 129 -6.85 2.97 -0.19
N LEU A 130 -6.49 1.72 0.07
CA LEU A 130 -5.20 1.38 0.64
C LEU A 130 -4.04 1.81 -0.28
N ILE A 131 -4.16 1.57 -1.58
CA ILE A 131 -3.13 1.94 -2.57
C ILE A 131 -3.00 3.47 -2.67
N VAL A 132 -4.10 4.21 -2.74
CA VAL A 132 -4.07 5.69 -2.77
C VAL A 132 -3.45 6.23 -1.48
N ASN A 133 -3.83 5.71 -0.30
CA ASN A 133 -3.24 6.13 0.97
C ASN A 133 -1.73 5.81 1.03
N ALA A 134 -1.31 4.64 0.53
CA ALA A 134 0.11 4.28 0.45
C ALA A 134 0.88 5.21 -0.49
N LEU A 135 0.29 5.59 -1.63
CA LEU A 135 0.87 6.59 -2.53
C LEU A 135 1.00 7.95 -1.85
N LEU A 136 0.01 8.39 -1.08
CA LEU A 136 0.10 9.63 -0.30
C LEU A 136 1.26 9.57 0.70
N ILE A 137 1.41 8.46 1.43
CA ILE A 137 2.52 8.26 2.37
C ILE A 137 3.87 8.27 1.63
N ALA A 138 3.97 7.56 0.51
CA ALA A 138 5.21 7.47 -0.28
C ALA A 138 5.69 8.82 -0.83
N ASN A 139 4.76 9.74 -1.14
CA ASN A 139 5.09 11.06 -1.73
C ASN A 139 5.21 12.18 -0.70
N TYR A 140 4.43 12.11 0.39
CA TYR A 140 4.32 13.21 1.37
C TYR A 140 4.82 12.85 2.77
N GLY A 141 5.26 11.60 2.98
CA GLY A 141 5.78 11.12 4.26
C GLY A 141 4.69 10.75 5.27
N LEU A 142 5.12 10.28 6.44
CA LEU A 142 4.22 9.79 7.50
C LEU A 142 3.35 10.89 8.14
N ALA A 143 3.63 12.17 7.85
CA ALA A 143 2.81 13.28 8.34
C ALA A 143 1.35 13.17 7.90
N VAL A 144 1.08 12.54 6.75
CA VAL A 144 -0.29 12.32 6.26
C VAL A 144 -1.11 11.43 7.21
N LEU A 145 -0.48 10.53 7.96
CA LEU A 145 -1.17 9.68 8.94
C LEU A 145 -1.68 10.48 10.15
N LYS A 146 -1.12 11.68 10.39
CA LYS A 146 -1.54 12.57 11.49
C LYS A 146 -2.72 13.47 11.12
N THR A 147 -3.23 13.36 9.89
CA THR A 147 -4.35 14.19 9.42
C THR A 147 -5.72 13.77 10.00
N GLY A 148 -5.75 12.78 10.90
CA GLY A 148 -6.91 12.45 11.70
C GLY A 148 -6.98 13.27 12.98
N GLY A 149 -7.89 14.24 13.03
CA GLY A 149 -8.21 14.97 14.24
C GLY A 149 -8.93 14.09 15.25
N GLY A 150 -8.32 13.98 16.43
CA GLY A 150 -8.86 13.46 17.68
C GLY A 150 -7.92 13.86 18.80
#